data_AF-C5CHI3-F1
#
_entry.id   AF-C5CHI3-F1
#
_cell.length_a   1.000
_cell.length_b   1.000
_cell.length_c   1.000
_cell.angle_alpha   90.00
_cell.angle_beta   90.00
_cell.angle_gamma   90.00
#
_symmetry.space_group_name_H-M   'P 1'
#
loop_
_entity.id
_entity.type
_entity.pdbx_description
1 polymer ?
#
loop_
_entity_poly.entity_id
_entity_poly.type
_entity_poly.pdbx_seq_one_letter_code
_entity_poly.pdbx_strand_id
1 'polypeptide(L)'
;MLDYVILGFLRIMPMTGYQLKKNIDVSTSNFWTASFGGLYPALARLEKKNWVKIKESEGKKIYSITEQGRNTLDSWIKQPYKKQIWKDEFMLKMFFATDTELPGLLSQIYKRLGEVESKLGELNKITDKITMSKGQKFCFELGRSLLETERRALFEFLKELGE
;
A
#
# COMPACT_ATOMS: atom_id res chain seq x y z
N MET A 1 11.75 -3.55 -4.36
CA MET A 1 10.77 -2.50 -3.97
C MET A 1 10.69 -2.37 -2.46
N LEU A 2 10.44 -3.47 -1.71
CA LEU A 2 10.41 -3.47 -0.24
C LEU A 2 11.66 -2.82 0.40
N ASP A 3 12.87 -3.06 -0.12
CA ASP A 3 14.10 -2.44 0.36
C ASP A 3 14.00 -0.89 0.41
N TYR A 4 13.49 -0.28 -0.66
CA TYR A 4 13.34 1.18 -0.75
C TYR A 4 12.22 1.71 0.14
N VAL A 5 11.16 0.93 0.33
CA VAL A 5 10.09 1.27 1.28
C VAL A 5 10.64 1.32 2.70
N ILE A 6 11.40 0.30 3.12
CA ILE A 6 12.07 0.26 4.43
C ILE A 6 12.99 1.47 4.59
N LEU A 7 13.86 1.74 3.61
CA LEU A 7 14.75 2.91 3.64
C LEU A 7 13.95 4.22 3.73
N GLY A 8 12.84 4.34 3.00
CA GLY A 8 11.96 5.51 3.03
C GLY A 8 11.42 5.81 4.43
N PHE A 9 10.93 4.80 5.14
CA PHE A 9 10.47 4.96 6.52
C PHE A 9 11.61 5.23 7.50
N LEU A 10 12.75 4.54 7.36
CA LEU A 10 13.91 4.75 8.22
C LEU A 10 14.61 6.10 8.00
N ARG A 11 14.38 6.75 6.84
CA ARG A 11 14.79 8.14 6.59
C ARG A 11 14.05 9.15 7.47
N ILE A 12 12.80 8.86 7.82
CA ILE A 12 11.98 9.71 8.70
C ILE A 12 12.50 9.61 10.13
N MET A 13 12.62 8.38 10.65
CA MET A 13 13.14 8.13 11.99
C MET A 13 13.59 6.67 12.16
N PRO A 14 14.47 6.38 13.12
CA PRO A 14 14.74 5.01 13.55
C PRO A 14 13.47 4.31 14.05
N MET A 15 13.31 3.03 13.71
CA MET A 15 12.12 2.26 14.04
C MET A 15 12.47 0.81 14.39
N THR A 16 11.65 0.19 15.25
CA THR A 16 11.64 -1.26 15.40
C THR A 16 11.03 -1.94 14.17
N GLY A 17 11.31 -3.22 13.96
CA GLY A 17 10.69 -3.98 12.87
C GLY A 17 9.15 -3.99 12.94
N TYR A 18 8.60 -4.01 14.16
CA TYR A 18 7.15 -3.91 14.38
C TYR A 18 6.59 -2.53 13.96
N GLN A 19 7.28 -1.44 14.34
CA GLN A 19 6.86 -0.10 13.92
C GLN A 19 6.95 0.08 12.40
N LEU A 20 8.02 -0.40 11.77
CA LEU A 20 8.15 -0.37 10.31
C LEU A 20 6.96 -1.02 9.64
N LYS A 21 6.64 -2.24 10.05
CA LYS A 21 5.50 -3.00 9.56
C LYS A 21 4.20 -2.20 9.70
N LYS A 22 3.88 -1.74 10.91
CA LYS A 22 2.67 -0.96 11.18
C LYS A 22 2.58 0.28 10.29
N ASN A 23 3.69 1.00 10.09
CA ASN A 23 3.70 2.20 9.26
C ASN A 23 3.56 1.88 7.76
N ILE A 24 4.13 0.77 7.27
CA ILE A 24 3.95 0.30 5.89
C ILE A 24 2.48 -0.04 5.63
N ASP A 25 1.87 -0.82 6.52
CA ASP A 25 0.49 -1.30 6.42
C ASP A 25 -0.50 -0.13 6.42
N VAL A 26 -0.19 0.95 7.14
CA VAL A 26 -1.06 2.13 7.21
C VAL A 26 -0.80 3.11 6.05
N SER A 27 0.47 3.37 5.70
CA SER A 27 0.78 4.53 4.84
C SER A 27 0.88 4.22 3.35
N THR A 28 1.17 2.96 2.99
CA THR A 28 1.42 2.57 1.60
C THR A 28 0.40 1.61 1.03
N SER A 29 -0.46 1.02 1.87
CA SER A 29 -1.38 -0.08 1.54
C SER A 29 -2.31 0.19 0.35
N ASN A 30 -2.63 1.45 0.07
CA ASN A 30 -3.41 1.85 -1.11
C ASN A 30 -2.77 1.51 -2.46
N PHE A 31 -1.45 1.60 -2.55
CA PHE A 31 -0.73 1.51 -3.83
C PHE A 31 0.41 0.50 -3.79
N TRP A 32 0.81 0.06 -2.60
CA TRP A 32 1.84 -0.94 -2.42
C TRP A 32 1.67 -1.67 -1.09
N THR A 33 1.61 -3.00 -1.14
CA THR A 33 1.60 -3.87 0.03
C THR A 33 2.86 -4.74 0.04
N ALA A 34 3.40 -4.98 1.23
CA ALA A 34 4.46 -5.96 1.43
C ALA A 34 3.86 -7.31 1.82
N SER A 35 4.33 -8.41 1.22
CA SER A 35 4.13 -9.73 1.82
C SER A 35 4.87 -9.81 3.15
N PHE A 36 4.16 -10.14 4.22
CA PHE A 36 4.66 -10.19 5.61
C PHE A 36 5.98 -10.96 5.78
N GLY A 37 6.12 -12.11 5.10
CA GLY A 37 7.29 -12.97 5.22
C GLY A 37 8.59 -12.33 4.75
N GLY A 38 8.53 -11.22 4.01
CA GLY A 38 9.70 -10.57 3.42
C GLY A 38 10.38 -9.51 4.28
N LEU A 39 9.73 -8.96 5.33
CA LEU A 39 10.26 -7.80 6.05
C LEU A 39 11.58 -8.11 6.79
N TYR A 40 11.59 -9.13 7.64
CA TYR A 40 12.79 -9.46 8.41
C TYR A 40 13.95 -9.99 7.55
N PRO A 41 13.71 -10.85 6.55
CA PRO A 41 14.76 -11.18 5.57
C PRO A 41 15.28 -9.96 4.81
N ALA A 42 14.41 -8.98 4.49
CA ALA A 42 14.84 -7.74 3.87
C ALA A 42 15.70 -6.90 4.83
N LEU A 43 15.31 -6.74 6.09
CA LEU A 43 16.11 -6.02 7.09
C LEU A 43 17.49 -6.64 7.27
N ALA A 44 17.59 -7.97 7.38
CA ALA A 44 18.87 -8.67 7.45
C ALA A 44 19.73 -8.45 6.19
N ARG A 45 19.10 -8.45 5.00
CA ARG A 45 19.81 -8.13 3.74
C ARG A 45 20.28 -6.68 3.71
N LEU A 46 19.47 -5.73 4.16
CA LEU A 46 19.82 -4.30 4.16
C LEU A 46 20.96 -4.00 5.15
N GLU A 47 20.98 -4.69 6.29
CA GLU A 47 22.09 -4.67 7.23
C GLU A 47 23.38 -5.20 6.58
N LYS A 48 23.34 -6.37 5.95
CA LYS A 48 24.49 -6.94 5.22
C LYS A 48 25.03 -6.00 4.12
N LYS A 49 24.16 -5.20 3.50
CA LYS A 49 24.53 -4.19 2.50
C LYS A 49 25.04 -2.87 3.10
N ASN A 50 25.08 -2.75 4.43
CA ASN A 50 25.39 -1.51 5.14
C ASN A 50 24.45 -0.35 4.77
N TRP A 51 23.21 -0.64 4.35
CA TRP A 51 22.19 0.39 4.07
C TRP A 51 21.39 0.73 5.33
N VAL A 52 21.35 -0.20 6.28
CA VAL A 52 20.68 -0.06 7.58
C VAL A 52 21.65 -0.54 8.65
N LYS A 53 21.62 0.10 9.82
CA LYS A 53 22.33 -0.35 11.02
C LYS A 53 21.33 -0.70 12.11
N ILE A 54 21.70 -1.64 12.98
CA ILE A 54 20.89 -2.07 14.12
C ILE A 54 21.54 -1.58 15.41
N LYS A 55 20.72 -1.06 16.32
CA LYS A 55 21.07 -0.83 17.72
C LYS A 55 20.11 -1.62 18.59
N GLU A 56 20.64 -2.36 19.55
CA GLU A 56 19.83 -2.98 20.59
C GLU A 56 19.60 -2.01 21.74
N SER A 57 18.34 -1.88 22.17
CA SER A 57 17.92 -1.04 23.28
C SER A 57 16.75 -1.71 23.97
N GLU A 58 16.82 -1.93 25.28
CA GLU A 58 15.76 -2.56 26.08
C GLU A 58 15.26 -3.90 25.48
N GLY A 59 16.18 -4.73 24.98
CA GLY A 59 15.84 -6.01 24.34
C GLY A 59 15.15 -5.90 22.97
N LYS A 60 15.06 -4.70 22.39
CA LYS A 60 14.46 -4.46 21.08
C LYS A 60 15.52 -4.04 20.06
N LYS A 61 15.39 -4.56 18.84
CA LYS A 61 16.19 -4.13 17.68
C LYS A 61 15.59 -2.87 17.06
N ILE A 62 16.35 -1.78 17.11
CA ILE A 62 16.04 -0.50 16.48
C ILE A 62 16.89 -0.37 15.22
N TYR A 63 16.22 -0.23 14.09
CA TYR A 63 16.84 -0.08 12.77
C TYR A 63 16.97 1.40 12.45
N SER A 64 18.11 1.80 11.87
CA SER A 64 18.36 3.16 11.40
C SER A 64 18.98 3.13 10.02
N ILE A 65 18.60 4.05 9.13
CA ILE A 65 19.25 4.19 7.83
C ILE A 65 20.69 4.70 7.99
N THR A 66 21.62 4.17 7.19
CA THR A 66 23.00 4.68 7.10
C THR A 66 23.11 5.75 6.00
N GLU A 67 24.26 6.42 5.91
CA GLU A 67 24.53 7.34 4.80
C GLU A 67 24.48 6.64 3.44
N GLN A 68 25.05 5.43 3.36
CA GLN A 68 24.97 4.60 2.16
C GLN A 68 23.52 4.23 1.81
N GLY A 69 22.69 3.94 2.81
CA GLY A 69 21.26 3.70 2.62
C GLY A 69 20.52 4.93 2.10
N ARG A 70 20.84 6.13 2.60
CA ARG A 70 20.27 7.41 2.14
C ARG A 70 20.61 7.66 0.67
N ASN A 71 21.89 7.56 0.32
CA ASN A 71 22.36 7.72 -1.07
C ASN A 71 21.71 6.71 -2.03
N THR A 72 21.52 5.48 -1.56
CA THR A 72 20.83 4.44 -2.34
C THR A 72 19.36 4.80 -2.57
N LEU A 73 18.64 5.24 -1.53
CA LEU A 73 17.25 5.66 -1.64
C LEU A 73 17.10 6.86 -2.59
N ASP A 74 17.95 7.86 -2.44
CA ASP A 74 17.90 9.07 -3.27
C ASP A 74 18.22 8.77 -4.73
N SER A 75 19.15 7.85 -4.99
CA SER A 75 19.44 7.35 -6.34
C SER A 75 18.22 6.66 -6.94
N TRP A 76 17.50 5.84 -6.16
CA TRP A 76 16.31 5.15 -6.63
C TRP A 76 15.14 6.10 -6.91
N ILE A 77 14.92 7.12 -6.08
CA ILE A 77 13.87 8.13 -6.30
C ILE A 77 14.05 8.85 -7.65
N LYS A 78 15.29 9.04 -8.10
CA LYS A 78 15.63 9.69 -9.37
C LYS A 78 15.52 8.76 -10.58
N GLN A 79 15.39 7.44 -10.37
CA GLN A 79 15.24 6.50 -11.47
C GLN A 79 13.84 6.61 -12.09
N PRO A 80 13.70 6.42 -13.42
CA PRO A 80 12.39 6.28 -14.04
C PRO A 80 11.57 5.19 -13.37
N TYR A 81 10.30 5.47 -13.08
CA TYR A 81 9.42 4.44 -12.54
C TYR A 81 9.16 3.37 -13.60
N LYS A 82 8.96 2.13 -13.15
CA LYS A 82 8.56 1.03 -14.02
C LYS A 82 7.05 1.03 -14.16
N LYS A 83 6.54 0.88 -15.39
CA LYS A 83 5.10 0.76 -15.63
C LYS A 83 4.56 -0.43 -14.85
N GLN A 84 3.55 -0.18 -14.03
CA GLN A 84 2.81 -1.23 -13.35
C GLN A 84 1.77 -1.81 -14.31
N ILE A 85 1.74 -3.14 -14.44
CA ILE A 85 0.68 -3.83 -15.17
C ILE A 85 -0.42 -4.16 -14.17
N TRP A 86 -1.61 -3.60 -14.39
CA TRP A 86 -2.79 -3.90 -13.61
C TRP A 86 -3.47 -5.15 -14.18
N LYS A 87 -3.74 -6.13 -13.32
CA LYS A 87 -4.46 -7.37 -13.64
C LYS A 87 -5.52 -7.56 -12.56
N ASP A 88 -6.79 -7.42 -12.92
CA ASP A 88 -7.91 -7.52 -11.98
C ASP A 88 -8.86 -8.63 -12.44
N GLU A 89 -8.87 -9.73 -11.68
CA GLU A 89 -9.69 -10.90 -11.98
C GLU A 89 -11.19 -10.60 -11.84
N PHE A 90 -11.58 -9.75 -10.89
CA PHE A 90 -12.97 -9.34 -10.74
C PHE A 90 -13.44 -8.60 -12.00
N MET A 91 -12.63 -7.67 -12.50
CA MET A 91 -12.95 -6.95 -13.74
C MET A 91 -13.02 -7.88 -14.96
N LEU A 92 -12.15 -8.90 -15.04
CA LEU A 92 -12.23 -9.91 -16.11
C LEU A 92 -13.52 -10.72 -16.03
N LYS A 93 -13.95 -11.13 -14.83
CA LYS A 93 -15.22 -11.84 -14.63
C LYS A 93 -16.42 -10.97 -15.04
N MET A 94 -16.43 -9.71 -14.61
CA MET A 94 -17.45 -8.74 -15.02
C MET A 94 -17.50 -8.55 -16.53
N PHE A 95 -16.34 -8.51 -17.19
CA PHE A 95 -16.26 -8.30 -18.64
C PHE A 95 -16.78 -9.49 -19.47
N PHE A 96 -16.58 -10.72 -19.01
CA PHE A 96 -16.98 -11.92 -19.76
C PHE A 96 -18.36 -12.47 -19.36
N ALA A 97 -18.92 -12.05 -18.22
CA ALA A 97 -20.24 -12.48 -17.80
C ALA A 97 -21.32 -11.93 -18.73
N THR A 98 -22.24 -12.81 -19.13
CA THR A 98 -23.47 -12.42 -19.82
C THR A 98 -24.53 -11.94 -18.84
N ASP A 99 -25.57 -11.25 -19.33
CA ASP A 99 -26.69 -10.79 -18.50
C ASP A 99 -27.35 -11.92 -17.70
N THR A 100 -27.38 -13.14 -18.24
CA THR A 100 -27.93 -14.32 -17.56
C THR A 100 -27.02 -14.87 -16.46
N GLU A 101 -25.73 -14.57 -16.48
CA GLU A 101 -24.74 -15.03 -15.51
C GLU A 101 -24.46 -13.99 -14.41
N LEU A 102 -24.75 -12.71 -14.67
CA LEU A 102 -24.57 -11.60 -13.73
C LEU A 102 -25.23 -11.83 -12.35
N PRO A 103 -26.44 -12.40 -12.23
CA PRO A 103 -27.02 -12.70 -10.92
C PRO A 103 -26.13 -13.62 -10.06
N GLY A 104 -25.38 -14.52 -10.68
CA GLY A 104 -24.41 -15.40 -9.98
C GLY A 104 -23.18 -14.67 -9.44
N LEU A 105 -22.92 -13.45 -9.90
CA LEU A 105 -21.79 -12.61 -9.46
C LEU A 105 -22.16 -11.62 -8.35
N LEU A 106 -23.44 -11.48 -7.97
CA LEU A 106 -23.87 -10.51 -6.94
C LEU A 106 -23.05 -10.60 -5.65
N SER A 107 -22.82 -11.82 -5.15
CA SER A 107 -21.99 -12.02 -3.95
C SER A 107 -20.56 -11.49 -4.11
N GLN A 108 -19.99 -11.56 -5.31
CA GLN A 108 -18.66 -11.04 -5.62
C GLN A 108 -18.68 -9.51 -5.76
N ILE A 109 -19.74 -8.95 -6.35
CA ILE A 109 -19.93 -7.49 -6.47
C ILE A 109 -20.06 -6.86 -5.08
N TYR A 110 -20.93 -7.40 -4.22
CA TYR A 110 -21.08 -6.93 -2.84
C TYR A 110 -19.79 -7.11 -2.03
N LYS A 111 -19.09 -8.23 -2.21
CA LYS A 111 -17.78 -8.43 -1.58
C LYS A 111 -16.79 -7.33 -2.00
N ARG A 112 -16.69 -7.05 -3.30
CA ARG A 112 -15.80 -6.00 -3.83
C ARG A 112 -16.20 -4.62 -3.31
N LEU A 113 -17.49 -4.31 -3.26
CA LEU A 113 -17.99 -3.07 -2.69
C LEU A 113 -17.58 -2.91 -1.21
N GLY A 114 -17.78 -3.95 -0.39
CA GLY A 114 -17.37 -3.94 1.01
C GLY A 114 -15.85 -3.78 1.19
N GLU A 115 -15.03 -4.39 0.34
CA GLU A 115 -13.57 -4.20 0.33
C GLU A 115 -13.18 -2.74 0.02
N VAL A 116 -13.87 -2.11 -0.94
CA VAL A 116 -13.66 -0.70 -1.31
C VAL A 116 -14.07 0.22 -0.16
N GLU A 117 -15.23 0.00 0.45
CA GLU A 117 -15.73 0.80 1.57
C GLU A 117 -14.85 0.68 2.81
N SER A 118 -14.37 -0.54 3.11
CA SER A 118 -13.44 -0.79 4.20
C SER A 118 -12.15 0.03 4.02
N LYS A 119 -11.54 -0.02 2.82
CA LYS A 119 -10.33 0.78 2.51
C LYS A 119 -10.56 2.28 2.56
N LEU A 120 -11.69 2.78 2.05
CA LEU A 120 -12.06 4.20 2.18
C LEU A 120 -12.16 4.60 3.66
N GLY A 121 -12.78 3.77 4.49
CA GLY A 121 -12.88 3.99 5.93
C GLY A 121 -11.52 4.01 6.64
N GLU A 122 -10.56 3.18 6.21
CA GLU A 122 -9.18 3.21 6.72
C GLU A 122 -8.45 4.49 6.30
N LEU A 123 -8.60 4.91 5.05
CA LEU A 123 -7.92 6.10 4.54
C LEU A 123 -8.33 7.39 5.21
N ASN A 124 -9.64 7.56 5.42
CA ASN A 124 -10.18 8.76 6.05
C ASN A 124 -9.66 8.92 7.49
N LYS A 125 -9.32 7.82 8.19
CA LYS A 125 -8.75 7.90 9.55
C LYS A 125 -7.31 8.42 9.57
N ILE A 126 -6.58 8.36 8.46
CA ILE A 126 -5.15 8.68 8.38
C ILE A 126 -4.94 10.16 8.04
N THR A 127 -5.73 10.70 7.12
CA THR A 127 -5.60 12.09 6.62
C THR A 127 -5.76 13.14 7.71
N ASP A 128 -6.48 12.83 8.79
CA ASP A 128 -6.76 13.80 9.86
C ASP A 128 -5.64 13.92 10.90
N LYS A 129 -4.62 13.06 10.86
CA LYS A 129 -3.71 12.86 12.01
C LYS A 129 -2.23 13.12 11.75
N ILE A 130 -1.83 13.39 10.50
CA ILE A 130 -0.41 13.40 10.12
C ILE A 130 -0.09 14.59 9.20
N THR A 131 0.96 15.35 9.54
CA THR A 131 1.57 16.32 8.62
C THR A 131 2.27 15.59 7.48
N MET A 132 1.76 15.73 6.25
CA MET A 132 2.25 15.02 5.07
C MET A 132 3.04 15.94 4.13
N SER A 133 4.05 15.39 3.46
CA SER A 133 4.66 16.03 2.28
C SER A 133 3.66 16.11 1.13
N LYS A 134 3.91 17.01 0.15
CA LYS A 134 3.07 17.16 -1.05
C LYS A 134 2.89 15.82 -1.80
N GLY A 135 3.95 15.03 -1.92
CA GLY A 135 3.89 13.72 -2.60
C GLY A 135 3.07 12.68 -1.82
N GLN A 136 3.18 12.65 -0.49
CA GLN A 136 2.34 11.79 0.34
C GLN A 136 0.86 12.17 0.21
N LYS A 137 0.55 13.47 0.36
CA LYS A 137 -0.82 13.98 0.20
C LYS A 137 -1.41 13.59 -1.17
N PHE A 138 -0.64 13.76 -2.23
CA PHE A 138 -1.03 13.32 -3.58
C PHE A 138 -1.38 11.83 -3.63
N CYS A 139 -0.55 10.94 -3.07
CA CYS A 139 -0.84 9.50 -3.07
C CYS A 139 -2.13 9.15 -2.30
N PHE A 140 -2.39 9.82 -1.18
CA PHE A 140 -3.62 9.62 -0.40
C PHE A 140 -4.85 10.10 -1.16
N GLU A 141 -4.80 11.31 -1.74
CA GLU A 141 -5.90 11.88 -2.51
C GLU A 141 -6.22 11.07 -3.77
N LEU A 142 -5.19 10.64 -4.52
CA LEU A 142 -5.37 9.80 -5.70
C LEU A 142 -5.99 8.44 -5.30
N GLY A 143 -5.47 7.78 -4.27
CA GLY A 143 -6.01 6.52 -3.78
C GLY A 143 -7.48 6.62 -3.36
N ARG A 144 -7.83 7.70 -2.63
CA ARG A 144 -9.22 7.99 -2.24
C ARG A 144 -10.11 8.20 -3.48
N SER A 145 -9.67 9.01 -4.43
CA SER A 145 -10.45 9.32 -5.63
C SER A 145 -10.72 8.07 -6.49
N LEU A 146 -9.74 7.18 -6.64
CA LEU A 146 -9.91 5.91 -7.36
C LEU A 146 -10.94 5.01 -6.67
N LEU A 147 -10.84 4.85 -5.35
CA LEU A 147 -11.78 4.04 -4.57
C LEU A 147 -13.19 4.63 -4.55
N GLU A 148 -13.33 5.96 -4.44
CA GLU A 148 -14.64 6.63 -4.52
C GLU A 148 -15.32 6.44 -5.88
N THR A 149 -14.52 6.46 -6.95
CA THR A 149 -14.99 6.23 -8.31
C THR A 149 -15.46 4.78 -8.48
N GLU A 150 -14.65 3.81 -8.03
CA GLU A 150 -15.02 2.39 -8.08
C GLU A 150 -16.27 2.10 -7.24
N ARG A 151 -16.35 2.62 -6.01
CA ARG A 151 -17.54 2.50 -5.16
C ARG A 151 -18.80 2.98 -5.87
N ARG A 152 -18.72 4.16 -6.51
CA ARG A 152 -19.84 4.75 -7.25
C ARG A 152 -20.28 3.85 -8.40
N ALA A 153 -19.32 3.40 -9.23
CA ALA A 153 -19.61 2.53 -10.36
C ALA A 153 -20.26 1.20 -9.93
N LEU A 154 -19.76 0.57 -8.86
CA LEU A 154 -20.35 -0.67 -8.33
C LEU A 154 -21.77 -0.44 -7.80
N PHE A 155 -22.00 0.69 -7.12
CA PHE A 155 -23.32 1.02 -6.57
C PHE A 155 -24.34 1.35 -7.66
N GLU A 156 -23.94 2.08 -8.69
CA GLU A 156 -24.78 2.36 -9.86
C GLU A 156 -25.11 1.06 -10.61
N PHE A 157 -24.13 0.19 -10.79
CA PHE A 157 -24.33 -1.10 -11.45
C PHE A 157 -25.27 -2.03 -10.68
N LEU A 158 -25.17 -2.09 -9.34
CA LEU A 158 -26.12 -2.84 -8.51
C LEU A 158 -27.56 -2.37 -8.71
N LYS A 159 -27.78 -1.04 -8.78
CA LYS A 159 -29.11 -0.49 -9.07
C LYS A 159 -29.65 -0.90 -10.43
N GLU A 160 -28.79 -0.99 -11.44
CA GLU A 160 -29.18 -1.46 -12.78
C GLU A 160 -29.63 -2.94 -12.75
N LEU A 161 -29.07 -3.74 -11.86
CA LEU A 161 -29.47 -5.13 -11.62
C LEU A 161 -30.74 -5.27 -10.75
N GLY A 162 -31.29 -4.15 -10.23
CA GLY A 162 -32.47 -4.16 -9.37
C GLY A 162 -32.18 -4.44 -7.89
N GLU A 163 -30.93 -4.25 -7.46
CA GLU A 163 -30.46 -4.40 -6.08
C GLU A 163 -30.38 -3.07 -5.31
#